data_AF-A0A536VGF2-F1
#
_entry.id   AF-A0A536VGF2-F1
#
_cell.length_a   1.000
_cell.length_b   1.000
_cell.length_c   1.000
_cell.angle_alpha   90.00
_cell.angle_beta   90.00
_cell.angle_gamma   90.00
#
_symmetry.space_group_name_H-M   'P 1'
#
loop_
_entity.id
_entity.type
_entity.pdbx_description
1 polymer ?
#
loop_
_entity_poly.entity_id
_entity_poly.type
_entity_poly.pdbx_seq_one_letter_code
_entity_poly.pdbx_strand_id
1 'polypeptide(L)'
;FFEQDRKKTLASRVEKLRSVRYHNKLGTMAERMDRLQFLSSRIATMLGADPALADRAAMLAKADLLTDMVGEFPELQGVMGRYYAEHDGEPPTVAAAIEQHYWPRFAGDALPAGAVAQSVALGDKLLAMAEMFGIGNAPTGEKDPFALRRAGMGVLRILMEKQLPLPLPPLIEIAFDATNTVPGVKRVSEDVQTFLLERLRAYLREQGYSANQVDALLSLRPSRIDLVPVQMEAIRTFATLPEAEALAAANKRIGNILR
;
A
#
# COMPACT_ATOMS: atom_id res chain seq x y z
N PHE A 1 9.66 -21.93 -21.67
CA PHE A 1 8.59 -21.36 -20.83
C PHE A 1 7.84 -20.24 -21.55
N PHE A 2 8.45 -19.09 -21.85
CA PHE A 2 7.74 -17.93 -22.44
C PHE A 2 6.90 -18.24 -23.69
N GLU A 3 7.49 -18.85 -24.72
CA GLU A 3 6.78 -19.23 -25.96
C GLU A 3 5.63 -20.22 -25.72
N GLN A 4 5.74 -21.06 -24.69
CA GLN A 4 4.69 -22.00 -24.33
C GLN A 4 3.56 -21.27 -23.61
N ASP A 5 3.89 -20.38 -22.67
CA ASP A 5 2.93 -19.59 -21.92
C ASP A 5 2.11 -18.66 -22.82
N ARG A 6 2.74 -18.05 -23.84
CA ARG A 6 2.10 -17.15 -24.82
C ARG A 6 0.98 -17.79 -25.64
N LYS A 7 0.87 -19.13 -25.66
CA LYS A 7 -0.22 -19.84 -26.35
C LYS A 7 -1.58 -19.66 -25.69
N LYS A 8 -1.61 -19.16 -24.44
CA LYS A 8 -2.83 -18.83 -23.70
C LYS A 8 -2.72 -17.39 -23.23
N THR A 9 -3.82 -16.66 -23.24
CA THR A 9 -3.82 -15.28 -22.75
C THR A 9 -3.68 -15.24 -21.23
N LEU A 10 -3.10 -14.17 -20.69
CA LEU A 10 -3.02 -13.88 -19.26
C LEU A 10 -4.43 -13.87 -18.64
N ALA A 11 -5.39 -13.22 -19.30
CA ALA A 11 -6.78 -13.17 -18.85
C ALA A 11 -7.43 -14.56 -18.71
N SER A 12 -7.11 -15.52 -19.60
CA SER A 12 -7.63 -16.89 -19.52
C SER A 12 -7.17 -17.66 -18.27
N ARG A 13 -6.13 -17.16 -17.58
CA ARG A 13 -5.62 -17.76 -16.33
C ARG A 13 -6.34 -17.26 -15.10
N VAL A 14 -7.06 -16.13 -15.16
CA VAL A 14 -7.72 -15.53 -14.00
C VAL A 14 -8.69 -16.51 -13.34
N GLU A 15 -9.49 -17.26 -14.12
CA GLU A 15 -10.46 -18.21 -13.57
C GLU A 15 -9.81 -19.32 -12.75
N LYS A 16 -8.59 -19.73 -13.13
CA LYS A 16 -7.83 -20.75 -12.40
C LYS A 16 -7.34 -20.26 -11.03
N LEU A 17 -7.29 -18.96 -10.77
CA LEU A 17 -6.96 -18.40 -9.45
C LEU A 17 -7.98 -18.82 -8.38
N ARG A 18 -9.18 -19.28 -8.77
CA ARG A 18 -10.16 -19.87 -7.84
C ARG A 18 -9.67 -21.17 -7.19
N SER A 19 -8.79 -21.91 -7.86
CA SER A 19 -8.17 -23.11 -7.27
C SER A 19 -6.95 -22.79 -6.40
N VAL A 20 -6.42 -21.57 -6.45
CA VAL A 20 -5.25 -21.16 -5.67
C VAL A 20 -5.69 -20.68 -4.30
N ARG A 21 -5.35 -21.42 -3.24
CA ARG A 21 -5.61 -20.99 -1.87
C ARG A 21 -4.77 -19.75 -1.56
N TYR A 22 -5.42 -18.66 -1.17
CA TYR A 22 -4.72 -17.47 -0.68
C TYR A 22 -4.46 -17.58 0.82
N HIS A 23 -5.52 -17.82 1.61
CA HIS A 23 -5.41 -18.04 3.05
C HIS A 23 -6.66 -18.74 3.57
N ASN A 24 -6.53 -19.61 4.58
CA ASN A 24 -7.64 -20.44 5.08
C ASN A 24 -8.85 -19.62 5.56
N LYS A 25 -8.64 -18.40 6.07
CA LYS A 25 -9.70 -17.49 6.51
C LYS A 25 -10.17 -16.48 5.45
N LEU A 26 -9.45 -16.33 4.33
CA LEU A 26 -9.69 -15.27 3.34
C LEU A 26 -10.05 -15.81 1.95
N GLY A 27 -10.03 -17.13 1.80
CA GLY A 27 -10.43 -17.84 0.58
C GLY A 27 -9.29 -18.03 -0.42
N THR A 28 -9.62 -17.76 -1.68
CA THR A 28 -8.85 -18.04 -2.88
C THR A 28 -8.19 -16.78 -3.41
N MET A 29 -7.21 -16.94 -4.32
CA MET A 29 -6.56 -15.80 -4.96
C MET A 29 -7.55 -15.02 -5.84
N ALA A 30 -8.50 -15.70 -6.50
CA ALA A 30 -9.54 -15.03 -7.27
C ALA A 30 -10.39 -14.09 -6.40
N GLU A 31 -10.88 -14.57 -5.25
CA GLU A 31 -11.68 -13.73 -4.34
C GLU A 31 -10.86 -12.55 -3.80
N ARG A 32 -9.55 -12.74 -3.59
CA ARG A 32 -8.66 -11.63 -3.24
C ARG A 32 -8.55 -10.61 -4.38
N MET A 33 -8.47 -11.05 -5.63
CA MET A 33 -8.42 -10.14 -6.79
C MET A 33 -9.73 -9.38 -7.00
N ASP A 34 -10.88 -9.98 -6.68
CA ASP A 34 -12.18 -9.27 -6.68
C ASP A 34 -12.18 -8.11 -5.66
N ARG A 35 -11.64 -8.35 -4.46
CA ARG A 35 -11.45 -7.28 -3.46
C ARG A 35 -10.45 -6.22 -3.90
N LEU A 36 -9.38 -6.63 -4.59
CA LEU A 36 -8.37 -5.70 -5.10
C LEU A 36 -8.92 -4.83 -6.23
N GLN A 37 -9.74 -5.37 -7.13
CA GLN A 37 -10.46 -4.64 -8.17
C GLN A 37 -11.32 -3.54 -7.55
N PHE A 38 -12.17 -3.89 -6.57
CA PHE A 38 -13.00 -2.93 -5.84
C PHE A 38 -12.18 -1.76 -5.26
N LEU A 39 -11.10 -2.08 -4.54
CA LEU A 39 -10.26 -1.08 -3.89
C LEU A 39 -9.49 -0.21 -4.89
N SER A 40 -8.88 -0.83 -5.90
CA SER A 40 -8.04 -0.14 -6.89
C SER A 40 -8.86 0.85 -7.72
N SER A 41 -10.07 0.47 -8.13
CA SER A 41 -10.99 1.32 -8.88
C SER A 41 -11.41 2.56 -8.09
N ARG A 42 -11.66 2.42 -6.79
CA ARG A 42 -11.98 3.55 -5.90
C ARG A 42 -10.79 4.49 -5.72
N ILE A 43 -9.59 3.96 -5.49
CA ILE A 43 -8.37 4.77 -5.37
C ILE A 43 -8.09 5.50 -6.69
N ALA A 44 -8.29 4.84 -7.83
CA ALA A 44 -8.15 5.46 -9.15
C ALA A 44 -9.11 6.64 -9.34
N THR A 45 -10.38 6.49 -8.94
CA THR A 45 -11.33 7.61 -8.94
C THR A 45 -10.84 8.77 -8.06
N MET A 46 -10.33 8.50 -6.86
CA MET A 46 -9.80 9.54 -5.97
C MET A 46 -8.58 10.26 -6.56
N LEU A 47 -7.78 9.57 -7.38
CA LEU A 47 -6.64 10.13 -8.09
C LEU A 47 -7.00 10.78 -9.44
N GLY A 48 -8.27 10.76 -9.85
CA GLY A 48 -8.70 11.25 -11.17
C GLY A 48 -8.24 10.38 -12.35
N ALA A 49 -7.86 9.13 -12.09
CA ALA A 49 -7.53 8.15 -13.12
C ALA A 49 -8.76 7.39 -13.60
N ASP A 50 -8.63 6.70 -14.74
CA ASP A 50 -9.67 5.82 -15.24
C ASP A 50 -9.81 4.58 -14.31
N PRO A 51 -10.95 4.42 -13.61
CA PRO A 51 -11.16 3.27 -12.73
C PRO A 51 -11.21 1.96 -13.50
N ALA A 52 -11.65 1.93 -14.77
CA ALA A 52 -11.73 0.70 -15.56
C ALA A 52 -10.33 0.14 -15.89
N LEU A 53 -9.33 1.02 -16.06
CA LEU A 53 -7.94 0.58 -16.25
C LEU A 53 -7.34 0.01 -14.95
N ALA A 54 -7.66 0.61 -13.81
CA ALA A 54 -7.22 0.09 -12.51
C ALA A 54 -7.90 -1.24 -12.16
N ASP A 55 -9.18 -1.37 -12.48
CA ASP A 55 -9.94 -2.61 -12.39
C ASP A 55 -9.29 -3.72 -13.22
N ARG A 56 -9.07 -3.44 -14.52
CA ARG A 56 -8.46 -4.40 -15.44
C ARG A 56 -7.06 -4.83 -14.99
N ALA A 57 -6.25 -3.89 -14.54
CA ALA A 57 -4.92 -4.19 -14.00
C ALA A 57 -5.00 -5.06 -12.75
N ALA A 58 -5.88 -4.72 -11.79
CA ALA A 58 -6.09 -5.51 -10.58
C ALA A 58 -6.57 -6.94 -10.86
N MET A 59 -7.47 -7.13 -11.83
CA MET A 59 -7.96 -8.44 -12.27
C MET A 59 -6.80 -9.34 -12.74
N LEU A 60 -5.85 -8.77 -13.48
CA LEU A 60 -4.75 -9.50 -14.11
C LEU A 60 -3.50 -9.60 -13.23
N ALA A 61 -3.43 -8.82 -12.14
CA ALA A 61 -2.22 -8.56 -11.34
C ALA A 61 -1.52 -9.79 -10.77
N LYS A 62 -2.22 -10.92 -10.61
CA LYS A 62 -1.65 -12.19 -10.08
C LYS A 62 -1.85 -13.37 -11.04
N ALA A 63 -2.29 -13.12 -12.27
CA ALA A 63 -2.58 -14.18 -13.24
C ALA A 63 -1.31 -14.88 -13.77
N ASP A 64 -0.17 -14.20 -13.68
CA ASP A 64 1.15 -14.72 -14.07
C ASP A 64 1.68 -15.78 -13.11
N LEU A 65 1.19 -15.83 -11.86
CA LEU A 65 1.49 -16.90 -10.90
C LEU A 65 1.14 -18.31 -11.41
N LEU A 66 0.28 -18.39 -12.44
CA LEU A 66 -0.15 -19.64 -13.08
C LEU A 66 0.56 -19.90 -14.42
N THR A 67 1.67 -19.22 -14.67
CA THR A 67 2.53 -19.43 -15.84
C THR A 67 3.67 -20.36 -15.47
N ASP A 68 4.12 -21.17 -16.42
CA ASP A 68 5.22 -22.10 -16.17
C ASP A 68 6.51 -21.31 -15.89
N MET A 69 6.68 -20.14 -16.53
CA MET A 69 7.82 -19.26 -16.27
C MET A 69 7.90 -18.82 -14.80
N VAL A 70 6.80 -18.34 -14.22
CA VAL A 70 6.80 -17.88 -12.82
C VAL A 70 6.81 -19.05 -11.85
N GLY A 71 6.27 -20.21 -12.24
CA GLY A 71 6.40 -21.45 -11.48
C GLY A 71 7.86 -21.88 -11.30
N GLU A 72 8.67 -21.76 -12.36
CA GLU A 72 10.10 -22.07 -12.33
C GLU A 72 10.93 -20.92 -11.73
N PHE A 73 10.56 -19.66 -11.99
CA PHE A 73 11.28 -18.45 -11.57
C PHE A 73 10.35 -17.45 -10.85
N PRO A 74 10.04 -17.68 -9.55
CA PRO A 74 9.11 -16.84 -8.79
C PRO A 74 9.51 -15.36 -8.67
N GLU A 75 10.79 -15.03 -8.83
CA GLU A 75 11.33 -13.68 -8.84
C GLU A 75 10.88 -12.86 -10.05
N LEU A 76 10.41 -13.51 -11.13
CA LEU A 76 9.93 -12.85 -12.34
C LEU A 76 8.44 -12.48 -12.30
N GLN A 77 7.75 -12.73 -11.18
CA GLN A 77 6.36 -12.31 -11.00
C GLN A 77 6.21 -10.78 -11.16
N GLY A 78 5.07 -10.35 -11.69
CA GLY A 78 4.81 -8.98 -12.11
C GLY A 78 5.50 -8.64 -13.44
N VAL A 79 6.82 -8.89 -13.56
CA VAL A 79 7.58 -8.64 -14.79
C VAL A 79 7.04 -9.47 -15.95
N MET A 80 6.87 -10.77 -15.73
CA MET A 80 6.26 -11.65 -16.74
C MET A 80 4.80 -11.32 -16.96
N GLY A 81 4.06 -10.96 -15.91
CA GLY A 81 2.69 -10.45 -16.03
C GLY A 81 2.58 -9.29 -17.02
N ARG A 82 3.47 -8.29 -16.94
CA ARG A 82 3.53 -7.19 -17.91
C ARG A 82 3.80 -7.69 -19.33
N TYR A 83 4.83 -8.53 -19.53
CA TYR A 83 5.16 -9.03 -20.87
C TYR A 83 4.02 -9.84 -21.50
N TYR A 84 3.31 -10.65 -20.70
CA TYR A 84 2.14 -11.37 -21.18
C TYR A 84 0.97 -10.44 -21.50
N ALA A 85 0.71 -9.44 -20.66
CA ALA A 85 -0.32 -8.44 -20.90
C ALA A 85 -0.04 -7.63 -22.18
N GLU A 86 1.19 -7.17 -22.38
CA GLU A 86 1.62 -6.48 -23.60
C GLU A 86 1.45 -7.36 -24.85
N HIS A 87 1.88 -8.62 -24.76
CA HIS A 87 1.73 -9.60 -25.83
C HIS A 87 0.26 -9.81 -26.22
N ASP A 88 -0.63 -9.85 -25.22
CA ASP A 88 -2.06 -10.09 -25.43
C ASP A 88 -2.83 -8.83 -25.85
N GLY A 89 -2.15 -7.69 -25.99
CA GLY A 89 -2.73 -6.43 -26.46
C GLY A 89 -3.43 -5.61 -25.37
N GLU A 90 -3.15 -5.86 -24.09
CA GLU A 90 -3.62 -4.99 -23.01
C GLU A 90 -3.05 -3.57 -23.15
N PRO A 91 -3.76 -2.53 -22.68
CA PRO A 91 -3.24 -1.16 -22.67
C PRO A 91 -1.87 -1.07 -21.94
N PRO A 92 -0.90 -0.28 -22.44
CA PRO A 92 0.40 -0.14 -21.78
C PRO A 92 0.31 0.28 -20.31
N THR A 93 -0.70 1.09 -19.95
CA THR A 93 -0.97 1.50 -18.57
C THR A 93 -1.41 0.35 -17.67
N VAL A 94 -2.19 -0.60 -18.21
CA VAL A 94 -2.61 -1.82 -17.52
C VAL A 94 -1.42 -2.75 -17.34
N ALA A 95 -0.67 -3.01 -18.42
CA ALA A 95 0.51 -3.87 -18.36
C ALA A 95 1.57 -3.35 -17.38
N ALA A 96 1.84 -2.04 -17.40
CA ALA A 96 2.73 -1.41 -16.43
C ALA A 96 2.21 -1.57 -14.99
N ALA A 97 0.91 -1.39 -14.75
CA ALA A 97 0.33 -1.56 -13.42
C ALA A 97 0.42 -3.01 -12.88
N ILE A 98 0.36 -4.02 -13.77
CA ILE A 98 0.54 -5.45 -13.43
C ILE A 98 1.97 -5.75 -12.94
N GLU A 99 3.00 -5.04 -13.40
CA GLU A 99 4.33 -5.19 -12.82
C GLU A 99 4.47 -4.36 -11.53
N GLN A 100 4.01 -3.12 -11.60
CA GLN A 100 4.32 -2.11 -10.60
C GLN A 100 3.46 -2.19 -9.34
N HIS A 101 2.39 -2.99 -9.29
CA HIS A 101 1.64 -3.19 -8.03
C HIS A 101 2.49 -3.83 -6.94
N TYR A 102 3.49 -4.63 -7.33
CA TYR A 102 4.49 -5.16 -6.40
C TYR A 102 5.41 -4.09 -5.81
N TRP A 103 5.57 -2.94 -6.47
CA TRP A 103 6.52 -1.91 -6.07
C TRP A 103 6.00 -1.04 -4.92
N PRO A 104 6.89 -0.55 -4.03
CA PRO A 104 8.27 -0.98 -3.85
C PRO A 104 8.34 -2.36 -3.17
N ARG A 105 9.26 -3.23 -3.63
CA ARG A 105 9.46 -4.60 -3.10
C ARG A 105 10.44 -4.66 -1.94
N PHE A 106 11.29 -3.64 -1.79
CA PHE A 106 12.29 -3.49 -0.73
C PHE A 106 12.60 -2.00 -0.50
N ALA A 107 13.37 -1.70 0.54
CA ALA A 107 13.76 -0.33 0.86
C ALA A 107 14.61 0.27 -0.26
N GLY A 108 14.25 1.46 -0.74
CA GLY A 108 14.93 2.10 -1.88
C GLY A 108 14.52 1.59 -3.27
N ASP A 109 13.63 0.59 -3.36
CA ASP A 109 13.10 0.14 -4.66
C ASP A 109 12.28 1.26 -5.34
N ALA A 110 12.11 1.13 -6.65
CA ALA A 110 11.31 2.03 -7.46
C ALA A 110 9.87 2.09 -6.95
N LEU A 111 9.19 3.18 -7.29
CA LEU A 111 7.80 3.42 -6.93
C LEU A 111 6.92 3.42 -8.18
N PRO A 112 5.66 2.94 -8.09
CA PRO A 112 4.73 2.90 -9.21
C PRO A 112 4.57 4.29 -9.85
N ALA A 113 4.57 4.29 -11.18
CA ALA A 113 4.46 5.45 -12.04
C ALA A 113 3.08 5.49 -12.71
N GLY A 114 2.43 6.65 -12.64
CA GLY A 114 1.09 6.83 -13.15
C GLY A 114 0.01 6.38 -12.17
N ALA A 115 -1.12 7.09 -12.19
CA ALA A 115 -2.16 6.94 -11.20
C ALA A 115 -2.80 5.54 -11.20
N VAL A 116 -2.90 4.86 -12.36
CA VAL A 116 -3.40 3.48 -12.43
C VAL A 116 -2.51 2.52 -11.64
N ALA A 117 -1.20 2.52 -11.90
CA ALA A 117 -0.25 1.68 -11.17
C ALA A 117 -0.19 2.00 -9.68
N GLN A 118 -0.24 3.30 -9.34
CA GLN A 118 -0.27 3.76 -7.95
C GLN A 118 -1.51 3.27 -7.21
N SER A 119 -2.69 3.30 -7.85
CA SER A 119 -3.93 2.78 -7.29
C SER A 119 -3.85 1.29 -6.99
N VAL A 120 -3.37 0.47 -7.92
CA VAL A 120 -3.27 -0.98 -7.72
C VAL A 120 -2.20 -1.32 -6.68
N ALA A 121 -1.07 -0.62 -6.67
CA ALA A 121 -0.01 -0.81 -5.68
C ALA A 121 -0.45 -0.45 -4.25
N LEU A 122 -1.13 0.70 -4.09
CA LEU A 122 -1.72 1.10 -2.81
C LEU A 122 -2.80 0.11 -2.39
N GLY A 123 -3.67 -0.27 -3.32
CA GLY A 123 -4.73 -1.23 -3.10
C GLY A 123 -4.21 -2.58 -2.59
N ASP A 124 -3.21 -3.16 -3.25
CA ASP A 124 -2.70 -4.49 -2.89
C ASP A 124 -2.14 -4.51 -1.46
N LYS A 125 -1.40 -3.44 -1.10
CA LYS A 125 -0.75 -3.28 0.21
C LYS A 125 -1.75 -2.97 1.32
N LEU A 126 -2.71 -2.06 1.08
CA LEU A 126 -3.77 -1.73 2.04
C LEU A 126 -4.72 -2.90 2.27
N LEU A 127 -5.09 -3.62 1.20
CA LEU A 127 -5.92 -4.81 1.31
C LEU A 127 -5.24 -5.90 2.14
N ALA A 128 -3.93 -6.14 1.91
CA ALA A 128 -3.18 -7.09 2.73
C ALA A 128 -3.18 -6.69 4.22
N MET A 129 -3.06 -5.40 4.54
CA MET A 129 -3.14 -4.93 5.93
C MET A 129 -4.55 -5.12 6.51
N ALA A 130 -5.60 -4.70 5.80
CA ALA A 130 -6.99 -4.86 6.26
C ALA A 130 -7.35 -6.33 6.51
N GLU A 131 -6.98 -7.22 5.58
CA GLU A 131 -7.22 -8.65 5.68
C GLU A 131 -6.45 -9.28 6.85
N MET A 132 -5.13 -9.05 6.95
CA MET A 132 -4.30 -9.72 7.95
C MET A 132 -4.55 -9.21 9.36
N PHE A 133 -4.72 -7.89 9.54
CA PHE A 133 -5.12 -7.35 10.84
C PHE A 133 -6.51 -7.84 11.23
N GLY A 134 -7.48 -7.80 10.30
CA GLY A 134 -8.86 -8.18 10.58
C GLY A 134 -9.05 -9.65 10.99
N ILE A 135 -8.17 -10.56 10.56
CA ILE A 135 -8.20 -11.97 11.00
C ILE A 135 -7.31 -12.27 12.21
N GLY A 136 -6.67 -11.26 12.81
CA GLY A 136 -5.80 -11.37 13.98
C GLY A 136 -4.35 -11.79 13.68
N ASN A 137 -3.90 -11.65 12.43
CA ASN A 137 -2.55 -11.98 11.96
C ASN A 137 -1.65 -10.74 11.81
N ALA A 138 -1.85 -9.72 12.63
CA ALA A 138 -0.99 -8.54 12.67
C ALA A 138 0.47 -8.93 13.05
N PRO A 139 1.50 -8.18 12.63
CA PRO A 139 2.89 -8.47 12.97
C PRO A 139 3.11 -8.38 14.49
N THR A 140 3.91 -9.28 15.07
CA THR A 140 4.19 -9.32 16.51
C THR A 140 5.69 -9.43 16.76
N GLY A 141 6.22 -8.62 17.69
CA GLY A 141 7.66 -8.60 18.01
C GLY A 141 8.50 -8.44 16.73
N GLU A 142 9.41 -9.37 16.46
CA GLU A 142 10.20 -9.38 15.22
C GLU A 142 9.49 -10.08 14.05
N LYS A 143 8.48 -10.92 14.31
CA LYS A 143 7.82 -11.74 13.28
C LYS A 143 6.88 -10.90 12.41
N ASP A 144 7.10 -10.99 11.10
CA ASP A 144 6.23 -10.41 10.07
C ASP A 144 6.11 -11.39 8.88
N PRO A 145 5.35 -12.49 9.05
CA PRO A 145 5.27 -13.56 8.05
C PRO A 145 4.62 -13.12 6.73
N PHE A 146 3.86 -12.03 6.74
CA PHE A 146 3.15 -11.49 5.57
C PHE A 146 3.78 -10.19 5.04
N ALA A 147 4.97 -9.83 5.52
CA ALA A 147 5.73 -8.64 5.12
C ALA A 147 4.94 -7.32 5.23
N LEU A 148 4.04 -7.20 6.20
CA LEU A 148 3.16 -6.03 6.38
C LEU A 148 3.94 -4.78 6.76
N ARG A 149 5.10 -4.88 7.44
CA ARG A 149 5.97 -3.71 7.71
C ARG A 149 6.51 -3.12 6.43
N ARG A 150 6.88 -4.00 5.50
CA ARG A 150 7.37 -3.61 4.19
C ARG A 150 6.24 -3.03 3.34
N ALA A 151 5.07 -3.67 3.34
CA ALA A 151 3.89 -3.17 2.65
C ALA A 151 3.46 -1.79 3.18
N GLY A 152 3.43 -1.61 4.50
CA GLY A 152 3.12 -0.34 5.15
C GLY A 152 4.11 0.76 4.78
N MET A 153 5.42 0.45 4.77
CA MET A 153 6.42 1.40 4.28
C MET A 153 6.20 1.74 2.80
N GLY A 154 5.83 0.76 1.98
CA GLY A 154 5.48 0.98 0.57
C GLY A 154 4.31 1.95 0.41
N VAL A 155 3.25 1.83 1.21
CA VAL A 155 2.12 2.77 1.21
C VAL A 155 2.59 4.18 1.55
N LEU A 156 3.35 4.34 2.64
CA LEU A 156 3.84 5.65 3.08
C LEU A 156 4.73 6.31 2.01
N ARG A 157 5.67 5.56 1.44
CA ARG A 157 6.56 6.06 0.38
C ARG A 157 5.79 6.45 -0.87
N ILE A 158 4.81 5.65 -1.31
CA ILE A 158 3.97 5.99 -2.46
C ILE A 158 3.23 7.30 -2.20
N LEU A 159 2.58 7.46 -1.05
CA LEU A 159 1.85 8.68 -0.71
C LEU A 159 2.78 9.90 -0.62
N MET A 160 3.93 9.77 0.07
CA MET A 160 4.91 10.87 0.26
C MET A 160 5.64 11.25 -1.02
N GLU A 161 6.35 10.31 -1.62
CA GLU A 161 7.31 10.60 -2.69
C GLU A 161 6.62 10.86 -4.04
N LYS A 162 5.42 10.30 -4.25
CA LYS A 162 4.58 10.63 -5.41
C LYS A 162 3.63 11.79 -5.15
N GLN A 163 3.66 12.37 -3.94
CA GLN A 163 2.87 13.54 -3.55
C GLN A 163 1.37 13.33 -3.82
N LEU A 164 0.86 12.16 -3.44
CA LEU A 164 -0.53 11.79 -3.72
C LEU A 164 -1.45 12.43 -2.70
N PRO A 165 -2.43 13.26 -3.11
CA PRO A 165 -3.27 14.01 -2.19
C PRO A 165 -4.40 13.17 -1.56
N LEU A 166 -4.09 11.94 -1.16
CA LEU A 166 -5.03 10.95 -0.64
C LEU A 166 -4.98 10.92 0.89
N PRO A 167 -6.11 11.17 1.59
CA PRO A 167 -6.15 11.02 3.03
C PRO A 167 -6.07 9.54 3.43
N LEU A 168 -5.17 9.21 4.36
CA LEU A 168 -4.91 7.85 4.80
C LEU A 168 -6.11 7.16 5.48
N PRO A 169 -6.89 7.80 6.39
CA PRO A 169 -8.01 7.10 7.04
C PRO A 169 -9.08 6.62 6.03
N PRO A 170 -9.56 7.43 5.06
CA PRO A 170 -10.44 6.95 3.99
C PRO A 170 -9.87 5.77 3.20
N LEU A 171 -8.57 5.75 2.89
CA LEU A 171 -7.95 4.62 2.18
C LEU A 171 -8.04 3.32 3.00
N ILE A 172 -7.82 3.41 4.32
CA ILE A 172 -7.95 2.26 5.24
C ILE A 172 -9.41 1.81 5.30
N GLU A 173 -10.37 2.73 5.41
CA GLU A 173 -11.79 2.41 5.44
C GLU A 173 -12.26 1.69 4.16
N ILE A 174 -11.85 2.17 2.97
CA ILE A 174 -12.20 1.51 1.70
C ILE A 174 -11.57 0.11 1.63
N ALA A 175 -10.36 -0.07 2.19
CA ALA A 175 -9.74 -1.40 2.26
C ALA A 175 -10.53 -2.36 3.16
N PHE A 176 -11.08 -1.89 4.28
CA PHE A 176 -11.99 -2.70 5.10
C PHE A 176 -13.35 -2.93 4.42
N ASP A 177 -13.86 -1.96 3.65
CA ASP A 177 -15.09 -2.13 2.88
C ASP A 177 -14.98 -3.30 1.90
N ALA A 178 -13.81 -3.45 1.26
CA ALA A 178 -13.51 -4.57 0.38
C ALA A 178 -13.59 -5.94 1.10
N THR A 179 -13.47 -5.97 2.42
CA THR A 179 -13.49 -7.19 3.23
C THR A 179 -14.82 -7.47 3.93
N ASN A 180 -15.83 -6.59 3.80
CA ASN A 180 -17.11 -6.69 4.52
C ASN A 180 -17.85 -8.02 4.30
N THR A 181 -17.65 -8.66 3.14
CA THR A 181 -18.29 -9.94 2.79
C THR A 181 -17.48 -11.17 3.23
N VAL A 182 -16.27 -10.97 3.79
CA VAL A 182 -15.38 -12.07 4.21
C VAL A 182 -15.67 -12.44 5.67
N PRO A 183 -16.19 -13.65 5.95
CA PRO A 183 -16.55 -14.03 7.31
C PRO A 183 -15.36 -14.00 8.28
N GLY A 184 -15.57 -13.39 9.44
CA GLY A 184 -14.57 -13.37 10.52
C GLY A 184 -13.47 -12.31 10.39
N VAL A 185 -13.48 -11.51 9.31
CA VAL A 185 -12.62 -10.31 9.22
C VAL A 185 -13.24 -9.20 10.06
N LYS A 186 -12.52 -8.75 11.10
CA LYS A 186 -12.93 -7.62 11.94
C LYS A 186 -12.43 -6.31 11.34
N ARG A 187 -13.25 -5.26 11.43
CA ARG A 187 -12.81 -3.90 11.11
C ARG A 187 -11.96 -3.35 12.25
N VAL A 188 -10.66 -3.20 11.99
CA VAL A 188 -9.65 -2.72 12.96
C VAL A 188 -8.82 -1.58 12.35
N SER A 189 -9.52 -0.61 11.76
CA SER A 189 -8.92 0.53 11.05
C SER A 189 -7.93 1.32 11.90
N GLU A 190 -8.25 1.52 13.18
CA GLU A 190 -7.39 2.24 14.11
C GLU A 190 -6.06 1.53 14.36
N ASP A 191 -6.06 0.19 14.41
CA ASP A 191 -4.84 -0.60 14.57
C ASP A 191 -3.96 -0.51 13.33
N VAL A 192 -4.55 -0.55 12.13
CA VAL A 192 -3.84 -0.36 10.86
C VAL A 192 -3.27 1.05 10.74
N GLN A 193 -4.04 2.08 11.12
CA GLN A 193 -3.56 3.46 11.10
C GLN A 193 -2.40 3.64 12.09
N THR A 194 -2.55 3.15 13.32
CA THR A 194 -1.49 3.20 14.34
C THR A 194 -0.24 2.49 13.85
N PHE A 195 -0.39 1.30 13.26
CA PHE A 195 0.72 0.57 12.67
C PHE A 195 1.46 1.39 11.59
N LEU A 196 0.74 2.04 10.68
CA LEU A 196 1.33 2.89 9.65
C LEU A 196 2.02 4.12 10.24
N LEU A 197 1.45 4.77 11.25
CA LEU A 197 2.09 5.91 11.92
C LEU A 197 3.35 5.50 12.68
N GLU A 198 3.39 4.31 13.28
CA GLU A 198 4.62 3.77 13.88
C GLU A 198 5.69 3.46 12.83
N ARG A 199 5.30 3.04 11.61
CA ARG A 199 6.24 2.89 10.50
C ARG A 199 6.76 4.25 10.04
N LEU A 200 5.89 5.25 9.96
CA LEU A 200 6.28 6.62 9.63
C LEU A 200 7.25 7.19 10.67
N ARG A 201 7.02 6.93 11.96
CA ARG A 201 7.96 7.30 13.04
C ARG A 201 9.36 6.77 12.76
N ALA A 202 9.48 5.45 12.53
CA ALA A 202 10.76 4.81 12.27
C ALA A 202 11.45 5.41 11.05
N TYR A 203 10.71 5.60 9.95
CA TYR A 203 11.23 6.21 8.72
C TYR A 203 11.77 7.62 8.96
N LEU A 204 11.02 8.49 9.63
CA LEU A 204 11.47 9.85 9.90
C LEU A 204 12.69 9.89 10.83
N ARG A 205 12.80 8.95 11.79
CA ARG A 205 13.98 8.82 12.65
C ARG A 205 15.21 8.41 11.84
N GLU A 206 15.07 7.50 10.88
CA GLU A 206 16.14 7.10 9.96
C GLU A 206 16.58 8.26 9.04
N GLN A 207 15.66 9.18 8.70
CA GLN A 207 15.97 10.42 7.96
C GLN A 207 16.67 11.50 8.81
N GLY A 208 16.97 11.22 10.09
CA GLY A 208 17.73 12.12 10.96
C GLY A 208 16.87 13.11 11.77
N TYR A 209 15.55 13.03 11.70
CA TYR A 209 14.69 13.88 12.55
C TYR A 209 14.76 13.45 14.01
N SER A 210 14.75 14.41 14.93
CA SER A 210 14.77 14.14 16.38
C SER A 210 13.45 13.54 16.87
N ALA A 211 13.47 12.85 18.02
CA ALA A 211 12.26 12.25 18.58
C ALA A 211 11.17 13.30 18.82
N ASN A 212 11.54 14.46 19.38
CA ASN A 212 10.62 15.57 19.61
C ASN A 212 9.99 16.10 18.31
N GLN A 213 10.75 16.18 17.22
CA GLN A 213 10.22 16.64 15.93
C GLN A 213 9.21 15.65 15.36
N VAL A 214 9.53 14.36 15.43
CA VAL A 214 8.64 13.30 14.95
C VAL A 214 7.38 13.21 15.80
N ASP A 215 7.49 13.28 17.12
CA ASP A 215 6.33 13.24 18.01
C ASP A 215 5.44 14.49 17.87
N ALA A 216 6.03 15.66 17.62
CA ALA A 216 5.26 16.87 17.31
C ALA A 216 4.33 16.66 16.11
N LEU A 217 4.84 16.08 15.01
CA LEU A 217 4.01 15.75 13.85
C LEU A 217 3.00 14.65 14.15
N LEU A 218 3.46 13.52 14.70
CA LEU A 218 2.61 12.33 14.87
C LEU A 218 1.51 12.52 15.92
N SER A 219 1.67 13.45 16.86
CA SER A 219 0.62 13.83 17.80
C SER A 219 -0.64 14.37 17.10
N LEU A 220 -0.49 14.93 15.89
CA LEU A 220 -1.59 15.41 15.06
C LEU A 220 -2.28 14.29 14.26
N ARG A 221 -1.71 13.08 14.26
CA ARG A 221 -2.15 11.93 13.46
C ARG A 221 -2.42 12.33 12.00
N PRO A 222 -1.38 12.75 11.24
CA PRO A 222 -1.56 13.38 9.93
C PRO A 222 -2.37 12.49 8.98
N SER A 223 -3.46 13.03 8.44
CA SER A 223 -4.28 12.32 7.46
C SER A 223 -3.64 12.34 6.07
N ARG A 224 -2.99 13.45 5.70
CA ARG A 224 -2.35 13.67 4.41
C ARG A 224 -0.86 13.39 4.50
N ILE A 225 -0.50 12.17 4.13
CA ILE A 225 0.87 11.66 4.23
C ILE A 225 1.81 12.36 3.24
N ASP A 226 1.31 12.76 2.08
CA ASP A 226 2.03 13.56 1.08
C ASP A 226 2.55 14.91 1.60
N LEU A 227 1.92 15.48 2.64
CA LEU A 227 2.34 16.75 3.24
C LEU A 227 3.43 16.59 4.30
N VAL A 228 3.69 15.36 4.77
CA VAL A 228 4.63 15.08 5.85
C VAL A 228 6.04 15.63 5.56
N PRO A 229 6.64 15.48 4.37
CA PRO A 229 7.96 16.04 4.10
C PRO A 229 8.04 17.56 4.32
N VAL A 230 7.04 18.30 3.83
CA VAL A 230 7.00 19.77 3.98
C VAL A 230 6.73 20.17 5.43
N GLN A 231 5.87 19.44 6.13
CA GLN A 231 5.60 19.67 7.55
C GLN A 231 6.84 19.42 8.41
N MET A 232 7.60 18.37 8.13
CA MET A 232 8.84 18.07 8.84
C MET A 232 9.93 19.12 8.56
N GLU A 233 10.00 19.65 7.35
CA GLU A 233 10.90 20.78 7.06
C GLU A 233 10.53 22.04 7.84
N ALA A 234 9.23 22.34 7.92
CA ALA A 234 8.73 23.47 8.71
C ALA A 234 9.05 23.30 10.20
N ILE A 235 8.86 22.09 10.75
CA ILE A 235 9.23 21.76 12.14
C ILE A 235 10.74 21.91 12.35
N ARG A 236 11.57 21.45 11.41
CA ARG A 236 13.03 21.59 11.49
C ARG A 236 13.46 23.04 11.47
N THR A 237 12.90 23.83 10.57
CA THR A 237 13.19 25.27 10.46
C THR A 237 12.77 25.99 11.75
N PHE A 238 11.55 25.75 12.24
CA PHE A 238 11.07 26.33 13.49
C PHE A 238 12.00 26.01 14.66
N ALA A 239 12.51 24.78 14.77
CA ALA A 239 13.41 24.38 15.84
C ALA A 239 14.76 25.13 15.86
N THR A 240 15.13 25.85 14.78
CA THR A 240 16.35 26.67 14.72
C THR A 240 16.11 28.12 15.18
N LEU A 241 14.86 28.54 15.37
CA LEU A 241 14.53 29.89 15.79
C LEU A 241 14.83 30.10 17.29
N PRO A 242 15.42 31.24 17.70
CA PRO A 242 15.69 31.55 19.11
C PRO A 242 14.45 31.46 20.01
N GLU A 243 13.27 31.78 19.48
CA GLU A 243 12.00 31.80 20.19
C GLU A 243 11.40 30.41 20.40
N ALA A 244 11.90 29.39 19.69
CA ALA A 244 11.30 28.06 19.67
C ALA A 244 11.29 27.39 21.05
N GLU A 245 12.38 27.53 21.82
CA GLU A 245 12.48 26.96 23.16
C GLU A 245 11.50 27.63 24.13
N ALA A 246 11.38 28.97 24.07
CA ALA A 246 10.45 29.72 24.90
C ALA A 246 8.98 29.35 24.61
N LEU A 247 8.62 29.23 23.33
CA LEU A 247 7.29 28.82 22.90
C LEU A 247 6.96 27.37 23.29
N ALA A 248 7.89 26.44 23.09
CA ALA A 248 7.72 25.04 23.49
C ALA A 248 7.55 24.89 25.01
N ALA A 249 8.34 25.63 25.79
CA ALA A 249 8.24 25.65 27.25
C ALA A 249 6.90 26.23 27.73
N ALA A 250 6.41 27.30 27.09
CA ALA A 250 5.11 27.90 27.39
C ALA A 250 3.96 26.91 27.11
N ASN A 251 3.96 26.27 25.94
CA ASN A 251 2.95 25.26 25.59
C ASN A 251 2.98 24.05 26.54
N LYS A 252 4.17 23.57 26.92
CA LYS A 252 4.30 22.47 27.91
C LYS A 252 3.69 22.85 29.26
N ARG A 253 3.89 24.09 29.71
CA ARG A 253 3.29 24.59 30.97
C ARG A 253 1.77 24.63 30.87
N ILE A 254 1.22 25.18 29.79
CA ILE A 254 -0.24 25.22 29.56
C ILE A 254 -0.82 23.81 29.53
N GLY A 255 -0.19 22.88 28.80
CA GLY A 255 -0.63 21.49 28.73
C GLY A 255 -0.63 20.75 30.07
N ASN A 256 0.30 21.09 30.97
CA ASN A 256 0.32 20.54 32.33
C ASN A 256 -0.76 21.13 33.25
N ILE A 257 -1.25 22.33 32.94
CA ILE A 257 -2.32 23.00 33.71
C ILE A 257 -3.71 22.51 33.27
N LEU A 258 -3.86 22.14 32.00
CA LEU A 258 -5.13 21.65 31.44
C LEU A 258 -5.39 20.15 31.68
N ARG A 259 -4.47 19.45 32.37
CA ARG A 259 -4.66 18.07 32.85
C ARG A 259 -5.11 18.08 34.30
#